data_AF-A0A9Q6P448-F1
#
_entry.id   AF-A0A9Q6P448-F1
#
_cell.length_a   1.000
_cell.length_b   1.000
_cell.length_c   1.000
_cell.angle_alpha   90.00
_cell.angle_beta   90.00
_cell.angle_gamma   90.00
#
_symmetry.space_group_name_H-M   'P 1'
#
loop_
_entity.id
_entity.type
_entity.pdbx_description
1 polymer ?
#
loop_
_entity_poly.entity_id
_entity_poly.type
_entity_poly.pdbx_seq_one_letter_code
_entity_poly.pdbx_strand_id
1 'polypeptide(L)'
;MSDKTLQQKVAEAHNMCRIKGDSMLDNSAREVVFEAEYDTEKQALNARDYFIQKARDIENDPANIESQITDISNGFRLKMRIVFGCQAEVVLFQMAIR
;
A
#
# COMPACT_ATOMS: atom_id res chain seq x y z
N MET A 1 -23.10 5.81 -41.59
CA MET A 1 -21.91 6.69 -41.49
C MET A 1 -21.93 7.27 -40.08
N SER A 2 -21.64 6.47 -39.06
CA SER A 2 -20.32 6.00 -38.62
C SER A 2 -19.50 7.10 -37.95
N ASP A 3 -19.40 6.94 -36.64
CA ASP A 3 -18.35 7.34 -35.71
C ASP A 3 -18.05 8.83 -35.48
N LYS A 4 -18.32 9.25 -34.24
CA LYS A 4 -17.25 9.73 -33.35
C LYS A 4 -17.61 9.49 -31.88
N THR A 5 -17.19 8.31 -31.43
CA THR A 5 -16.29 8.12 -30.28
C THR A 5 -16.72 8.60 -28.88
N LEU A 6 -16.91 7.58 -28.01
CA LEU A 6 -16.71 7.58 -26.57
C LEU A 6 -15.51 8.44 -26.15
N GLN A 7 -15.73 9.59 -25.53
CA GLN A 7 -14.77 10.26 -24.64
C GLN A 7 -15.43 11.52 -24.11
N GLN A 8 -16.12 11.42 -22.98
CA GLN A 8 -16.41 12.54 -22.05
C GLN A 8 -17.33 12.06 -20.92
N LYS A 9 -17.00 10.90 -20.34
CA LYS A 9 -17.43 10.50 -19.00
C LYS A 9 -16.23 9.78 -18.39
N VAL A 10 -15.88 10.14 -17.16
CA VAL A 10 -14.76 9.60 -16.37
C VAL A 10 -13.39 10.26 -16.62
N ALA A 11 -13.27 11.53 -16.28
CA ALA A 11 -11.97 12.15 -15.96
C ALA A 11 -12.02 12.95 -14.64
N GLU A 12 -12.84 12.48 -13.69
CA GLU A 12 -12.98 13.05 -12.34
C GLU A 12 -12.82 11.97 -11.26
N ALA A 13 -11.76 11.16 -11.36
CA ALA A 13 -11.36 10.23 -10.31
C ALA A 13 -9.91 10.46 -9.85
N HIS A 14 -9.39 11.67 -10.07
CA HIS A 14 -8.01 12.03 -9.75
C HIS A 14 -7.84 12.67 -8.35
N ASN A 15 -8.79 12.47 -7.43
CA ASN A 15 -8.72 13.09 -6.09
C ASN A 15 -9.34 12.27 -4.94
N MET A 16 -9.45 10.94 -5.05
CA MET A 16 -9.99 10.11 -3.97
C MET A 16 -9.10 8.92 -3.59
N CYS A 17 -7.79 9.08 -3.69
CA CYS A 17 -6.87 8.34 -2.83
C CYS A 17 -6.13 9.37 -1.95
N ARG A 18 -6.91 10.06 -1.13
CA ARG A 18 -6.34 10.83 -0.04
C ARG A 18 -5.92 9.79 0.98
N ILE A 19 -4.68 9.29 0.87
CA ILE A 19 -4.01 8.59 1.95
C ILE A 19 -4.03 9.58 3.12
N LYS A 20 -5.07 9.49 3.95
CA LYS A 20 -5.15 10.16 5.25
C LYS A 20 -4.38 9.29 6.24
N GLY A 21 -3.10 9.09 5.96
CA GLY A 21 -2.15 8.63 6.94
C GLY A 21 -1.38 9.86 7.38
N ASP A 22 -1.67 10.38 8.57
CA ASP A 22 -0.70 11.13 9.37
C ASP A 22 0.41 10.18 9.88
N SER A 23 0.78 9.19 9.07
CA SER A 23 1.98 8.41 9.32
C SER A 23 3.08 9.22 8.66
N MET A 24 3.66 10.12 9.46
CA MET A 24 5.02 10.60 9.24
C MET A 24 5.89 9.34 9.13
N LEU A 25 6.04 8.84 7.90
CA LEU A 25 6.91 7.73 7.55
C LEU A 25 8.32 8.22 7.88
N ASP A 26 8.80 7.88 9.07
CA ASP A 26 10.12 8.25 9.55
C ASP A 26 11.17 7.63 8.62
N ASN A 27 11.59 8.40 7.61
CA ASN A 27 12.50 7.97 6.55
C ASN A 27 13.96 7.76 7.04
N SER A 28 14.20 7.96 8.33
CA SER A 28 15.48 7.71 9.00
C SER A 28 15.57 6.31 9.59
N ALA A 29 14.45 5.61 9.74
CA ALA A 29 14.40 4.25 10.25
C ALA A 29 14.43 3.21 9.10
N ARG A 30 14.97 2.02 9.38
CA ARG A 30 14.93 0.87 8.46
C ARG A 30 13.53 0.24 8.40
N GLU A 31 12.50 1.01 8.68
CA GLU A 31 11.14 0.55 8.82
C GLU A 31 10.17 1.33 7.93
N VAL A 32 9.11 0.64 7.52
CA VAL A 32 7.99 1.21 6.79
C VAL A 32 6.73 0.83 7.55
N VAL A 33 6.00 1.83 8.03
CA VAL A 33 4.75 1.64 8.76
C VAL A 33 3.64 2.37 8.04
N PHE A 34 2.60 1.65 7.61
CA PHE A 34 1.48 2.26 6.92
C PHE A 34 0.17 1.58 7.27
N GLU A 35 -0.91 2.29 6.98
CA GLU A 35 -2.26 1.79 7.12
C GLU A 35 -3.08 2.12 5.87
N ALA A 36 -3.97 1.20 5.51
CA ALA A 36 -4.88 1.35 4.39
C ALA A 36 -6.24 0.76 4.76
N GLU A 37 -7.32 1.45 4.34
CA GLU A 37 -8.69 1.00 4.52
C GLU A 37 -9.20 0.38 3.22
N TYR A 38 -9.90 -0.74 3.32
CA TYR A 38 -10.47 -1.49 2.21
C TYR A 38 -11.94 -1.80 2.49
N ASP A 39 -12.76 -1.90 1.44
CA ASP A 39 -14.19 -2.19 1.58
C ASP A 39 -14.44 -3.63 2.05
N THR A 40 -13.55 -4.57 1.71
CA THR A 40 -13.70 -6.00 2.04
C THR A 40 -12.43 -6.60 2.63
N GLU A 41 -12.61 -7.61 3.48
CA GLU A 41 -11.50 -8.37 4.07
C GLU A 41 -10.60 -8.97 2.99
N LYS A 42 -11.19 -9.49 1.91
CA LYS A 42 -10.45 -10.07 0.79
C LYS A 42 -9.53 -9.05 0.12
N GLN A 43 -9.97 -7.79 -0.03
CA GLN A 43 -9.10 -6.74 -0.56
C GLN A 43 -7.94 -6.44 0.40
N ALA A 44 -8.20 -6.37 1.70
CA ALA A 44 -7.16 -6.17 2.72
C ALA A 44 -6.14 -7.33 2.73
N LEU A 45 -6.61 -8.58 2.62
CA LEU A 45 -5.75 -9.77 2.53
C LEU A 45 -4.91 -9.76 1.24
N ASN A 46 -5.53 -9.51 0.09
CA ASN A 46 -4.80 -9.42 -1.17
C ASN A 46 -3.74 -8.31 -1.15
N ALA A 47 -4.06 -7.16 -0.57
CA ALA A 47 -3.12 -6.06 -0.42
C ALA A 47 -1.97 -6.42 0.52
N ARG A 48 -2.27 -7.05 1.67
CA ARG A 48 -1.27 -7.58 2.60
C ARG A 48 -0.31 -8.52 1.88
N ASP A 49 -0.82 -9.51 1.15
CA ASP A 49 0.01 -10.49 0.45
C ASP A 49 0.85 -9.83 -0.66
N TYR A 50 0.28 -8.85 -1.37
CA TYR A 50 1.03 -8.03 -2.33
C TYR A 50 2.21 -7.31 -1.68
N PHE A 51 2.01 -6.64 -0.54
CA PHE A 51 3.09 -5.92 0.15
C PHE A 51 4.13 -6.87 0.75
N ILE A 52 3.71 -8.00 1.30
CA ILE A 52 4.63 -9.05 1.79
C ILE A 52 5.49 -9.53 0.63
N GLN A 53 4.89 -9.88 -0.50
CA GLN A 53 5.63 -10.37 -1.66
C GLN A 53 6.61 -9.32 -2.17
N LYS A 54 6.19 -8.05 -2.27
CA LYS A 54 7.09 -6.95 -2.67
C LYS A 54 8.27 -6.77 -1.73
N ALA A 55 8.07 -6.91 -0.42
CA ALA A 55 9.16 -6.87 0.54
C ALA A 55 10.13 -8.05 0.33
N ARG A 56 9.59 -9.27 0.15
CA ARG A 56 10.38 -10.48 -0.10
C ARG A 56 11.18 -10.44 -1.40
N ASP A 57 10.68 -9.79 -2.45
CA ASP A 57 11.40 -9.61 -3.72
C ASP A 57 12.59 -8.63 -3.61
N ILE A 58 12.57 -7.75 -2.62
CA ILE A 58 13.56 -6.67 -2.45
C ILE A 58 14.56 -6.98 -1.35
N GLU A 59 14.14 -7.70 -0.32
CA GLU A 59 14.98 -8.00 0.82
C GLU A 59 16.18 -8.87 0.44
N ASN A 60 17.35 -8.49 0.92
CA ASN A 60 18.55 -9.32 0.86
C ASN A 60 18.68 -10.20 2.13
N ASP A 61 18.23 -9.67 3.26
CA ASP A 61 18.11 -10.36 4.54
C ASP A 61 16.63 -10.39 4.95
N PRO A 62 16.15 -11.44 5.64
CA PRO A 62 14.72 -11.59 5.94
C PRO A 62 14.19 -10.39 6.73
N ALA A 63 13.31 -9.60 6.11
CA ALA A 63 12.65 -8.48 6.75
C ALA A 63 11.67 -8.97 7.81
N ASN A 64 11.57 -8.24 8.91
CA ASN A 64 10.57 -8.47 9.94
C ASN A 64 9.27 -7.79 9.53
N ILE A 65 8.27 -8.60 9.13
CA ILE A 65 6.99 -8.11 8.62
C ILE A 65 5.89 -8.43 9.63
N GLU A 66 5.23 -7.39 10.11
CA GLU A 66 4.07 -7.45 10.98
C GLU A 66 2.85 -6.89 10.24
N SER A 67 1.73 -7.59 10.32
CA SER A 67 0.50 -7.24 9.62
C SER A 67 -0.70 -7.45 10.52
N GLN A 68 -1.60 -6.47 10.58
CA GLN A 68 -2.83 -6.57 11.33
C GLN A 68 -3.99 -6.10 10.45
N ILE A 69 -5.00 -6.95 10.29
CA ILE A 69 -6.28 -6.56 9.67
C ILE A 69 -7.29 -6.42 10.80
N THR A 70 -8.02 -5.32 10.83
CA THR A 70 -9.04 -5.02 11.84
C THR A 70 -10.32 -4.60 11.15
N ASP A 71 -11.44 -5.21 11.55
CA ASP A 71 -12.77 -4.80 11.11
C ASP A 71 -13.10 -3.42 11.70
N ILE A 72 -13.52 -2.50 10.84
CA ILE A 72 -13.90 -1.13 11.20
C ILE A 72 -15.30 -0.84 10.68
N SER A 73 -15.96 0.18 11.22
CA SER A 73 -17.37 0.46 10.91
C SER A 73 -17.71 0.62 9.42
N ASN A 74 -16.73 0.87 8.55
CA ASN A 74 -16.91 1.05 7.11
C ASN A 74 -15.93 0.21 6.28
N GLY A 75 -15.60 -1.00 6.74
CA GLY A 75 -14.74 -1.93 6.01
C GLY A 75 -13.65 -2.56 6.88
N PHE A 76 -12.45 -2.69 6.33
CA PHE A 76 -11.32 -3.34 6.98
C PHE A 76 -10.09 -2.44 6.91
N ARG A 77 -9.44 -2.21 8.05
CA ARG A 77 -8.14 -1.53 8.11
C ARG A 77 -7.02 -2.55 8.13
N LEU A 78 -6.13 -2.48 7.15
CA LEU A 78 -4.84 -3.16 7.15
C LEU A 78 -3.79 -2.20 7.72
N LYS A 79 -3.10 -2.63 8.77
CA LYS A 79 -1.90 -1.98 9.31
C LYS A 79 -0.70 -2.88 9.04
N MET A 80 0.34 -2.33 8.45
CA MET A 80 1.57 -3.03 8.12
C MET A 80 2.76 -2.33 8.78
N ARG A 81 3.70 -3.12 9.28
CA ARG A 81 5.02 -2.68 9.72
C ARG A 81 6.06 -3.63 9.13
N ILE A 82 6.99 -3.09 8.35
CA ILE A 82 8.04 -3.86 7.71
C ILE A 82 9.37 -3.27 8.14
N VAL A 83 10.26 -4.08 8.71
CA VAL A 83 11.61 -3.68 9.10
C VAL A 83 12.61 -4.42 8.22
N PHE A 84 13.31 -3.67 7.37
CA PHE A 84 14.33 -4.16 6.46
C PHE A 84 15.73 -4.18 7.11
N GLY A 85 16.67 -4.90 6.49
CA GLY A 85 18.05 -4.96 6.96
C GLY A 85 18.80 -3.64 6.78
N CYS A 86 18.47 -2.88 5.74
CA CYS A 86 19.12 -1.65 5.32
C CYS A 86 18.14 -0.59 4.80
N GLN A 87 18.58 0.68 4.83
CA GLN A 87 17.78 1.80 4.32
C GLN A 87 17.55 1.73 2.80
N ALA A 88 18.50 1.17 2.05
CA ALA A 88 18.34 1.02 0.60
C ALA A 88 17.10 0.18 0.23
N GLU A 89 16.84 -0.90 0.98
CA GLU A 89 15.67 -1.76 0.77
C GLU A 89 14.36 -1.02 1.06
N VAL A 90 14.33 -0.18 2.11
CA VAL A 90 13.19 0.72 2.39
C VAL A 90 12.90 1.61 1.18
N VAL A 91 13.94 2.25 0.63
CA VAL A 91 13.79 3.14 -0.55
C VAL A 91 13.31 2.34 -1.77
N LEU A 92 13.91 1.18 -2.04
CA LEU A 92 13.49 0.30 -3.15
C LEU A 92 12.04 -0.15 -2.99
N PHE A 93 11.64 -0.55 -1.78
CA PHE A 93 10.28 -0.96 -1.48
C PHE A 93 9.29 0.18 -1.74
N GLN A 94 9.58 1.38 -1.23
CA GLN A 94 8.75 2.55 -1.49
C GLN A 94 8.65 2.87 -3.00
N MET A 95 9.71 2.68 -3.78
CA MET A 95 9.66 2.87 -5.24
C MET A 95 8.83 1.79 -5.94
N ALA A 96 8.82 0.56 -5.43
CA ALA A 96 8.07 -0.55 -6.01
C ALA A 96 6.55 -0.49 -5.75
N ILE A 97 6.11 0.26 -4.74
CA ILE A 97 4.70 0.42 -4.36
C ILE A 97 4.14 1.82 -4.66
N ARG A 98 4.95 2.69 -5.27
CA ARG A 98 4.55 4.02 -5.73
C ARG A 98 3.68 3.96 -6.99
#